data_AF-A0A7J9INP5-F1
#
_entry.id   AF-A0A7J9INP5-F1
#
_cell.length_a   1.000
_cell.length_b   1.000
_cell.length_c   1.000
_cell.angle_alpha   90.00
_cell.angle_beta   90.00
_cell.angle_gamma   90.00
#
_symmetry.space_group_name_H-M   'P 1'
#
loop_
_entity.id
_entity.type
_entity.pdbx_description
1 polymer ?
#
loop_
_entity_poly.entity_id
_entity_poly.type
_entity_poly.pdbx_seq_one_letter_code
_entity_poly.pdbx_strand_id
1 'polypeptide(L)' 'MASLNLEGGEEEGVLLPIDLELQSSMHKYYLVGGFFTTSVVHFSAMKNTMANLWHPLKGVQISNIGARRFLF' A
#
# COMPACT_ATOMS: atom_id res chain seq x y z
N MET A 1 -0.09 -25.20 -5.17
CA MET A 1 -0.44 -23.99 -5.95
C MET A 1 -1.31 -23.14 -5.05
N ALA A 2 -0.93 -21.89 -4.78
CA ALA A 2 -1.71 -21.01 -3.91
C ALA A 2 -2.90 -20.45 -4.70
N SER A 3 -4.12 -20.88 -4.36
CA SER A 3 -5.35 -20.28 -4.87
C SER A 3 -5.61 -18.99 -4.11
N LEU A 4 -5.38 -17.84 -4.77
CA LEU A 4 -5.70 -16.52 -4.22
C LEU A 4 -7.17 -16.22 -4.55
N ASN A 5 -8.09 -16.70 -3.72
CA ASN A 5 -9.50 -16.34 -3.83
C ASN A 5 -9.71 -15.02 -3.08
N LEU A 6 -9.93 -13.93 -3.82
CA LEU A 6 -10.39 -12.66 -3.27
C LEU A 6 -11.89 -12.80 -2.95
N GLU A 7 -12.24 -13.56 -1.92
CA GLU A 7 -13.59 -13.50 -1.32
C GLU A 7 -13.70 -12.20 -0.51
N GLY A 8 -13.62 -11.07 -1.22
CA GLY A 8 -13.85 -9.75 -0.67
C GLY A 8 -15.35 -9.47 -0.73
N GLY A 9 -16.03 -9.60 0.40
CA GLY A 9 -17.28 -8.85 0.61
C GLY A 9 -17.02 -7.36 0.40
N GLU A 10 -18.09 -6.61 0.13
CA GLU A 10 -18.06 -5.17 -0.18
C GLU A 10 -17.05 -4.41 0.70
N GLU A 11 -15.91 -4.03 0.12
CA GLU A 11 -14.82 -3.38 0.87
C GLU A 11 -15.25 -1.96 1.25
N GLU A 12 -15.51 -1.75 2.54
CA GLU A 12 -15.78 -0.42 3.08
C GLU A 12 -14.60 0.52 2.75
N GLY A 13 -14.93 1.67 2.15
CA GLY A 13 -13.95 2.64 1.65
C GLY A 13 -12.97 3.08 2.74
N VAL A 14 -11.72 3.34 2.35
CA VAL A 14 -10.67 3.76 3.28
C VAL A 14 -10.50 5.27 3.25
N LEU A 15 -10.75 5.92 4.39
CA LEU A 15 -10.38 7.33 4.57
C LEU A 15 -8.87 7.41 4.83
N LEU A 16 -8.14 8.01 3.90
CA LEU A 16 -6.72 8.28 4.06
C LEU A 16 -6.55 9.61 4.81
N PRO A 17 -5.79 9.66 5.91
CA PRO A 17 -5.44 10.92 6.59
C PRO A 17 -4.36 11.66 5.77
N ILE A 18 -4.73 12.10 4.58
CA ILE A 18 -3.89 12.93 3.71
C ILE A 18 -4.32 14.36 3.94
N ASP A 19 -3.41 15.18 4.43
CA ASP A 19 -3.60 16.61 4.53
C ASP A 19 -3.59 17.20 3.11
N LEU A 20 -4.78 17.44 2.54
CA LEU A 20 -4.96 17.85 1.14
C LEU A 20 -4.32 19.22 0.85
N GLU A 21 -4.20 20.08 1.86
CA GLU A 21 -3.74 21.47 1.69
C GLU A 21 -2.25 21.57 1.31
N LEU A 22 -1.42 20.57 1.62
CA LEU A 22 0.01 20.57 1.26
C LEU A 22 0.31 19.98 -0.13
N GLN A 23 -0.71 19.47 -0.83
CA GLN A 23 -0.54 18.53 -1.96
C GLN A 23 -1.03 19.04 -3.31
N SER A 24 -1.39 20.33 -3.42
CA SER A 24 -2.06 20.92 -4.59
C SER A 24 -1.22 20.96 -5.89
N SER A 25 0.05 20.54 -5.93
CA SER A 25 0.93 20.82 -7.08
C SER A 25 1.53 19.60 -7.79
N MET A 26 1.33 18.38 -7.30
CA MET A 26 1.85 17.18 -7.98
C MET A 26 0.73 16.17 -8.13
N HIS A 27 0.51 15.71 -9.37
CA HIS A 27 -0.34 14.56 -9.67
C HIS A 27 0.27 13.32 -8.99
N LYS A 28 -0.03 13.13 -7.70
CA LYS A 28 0.44 12.00 -6.92
C LYS A 28 -0.52 10.85 -7.19
N TYR A 29 -0.08 9.95 -8.04
CA TYR A 29 -0.69 8.64 -8.16
C TYR A 29 -0.36 7.87 -6.88
N TYR A 30 -1.41 7.41 -6.21
CA TYR A 30 -1.30 6.58 -5.02
C TYR A 30 -1.77 5.17 -5.37
N LEU A 31 -1.01 4.15 -4.95
CA LEU A 31 -1.47 2.77 -5.02
C LEU A 31 -1.81 2.30 -3.62
N VAL A 32 -3.02 1.78 -3.42
CA VAL A 32 -3.38 1.06 -2.19
C VAL A 32 -3.36 -0.43 -2.48
N GLY A 33 -2.60 -1.19 -1.69
CA GLY A 33 -2.48 -2.64 -1.83
C GLY A 33 -2.40 -3.35 -0.50
N GLY A 34 -2.78 -4.63 -0.47
CA GLY A 34 -2.71 -5.49 0.71
C GLY A 34 -1.99 -6.82 0.42
N PHE A 35 -1.40 -7.42 1.45
CA PHE A 35 -0.69 -8.70 1.33
C PHE A 35 -1.54 -9.84 1.90
N PHE A 36 -1.92 -10.77 1.03
CA PHE A 36 -2.63 -12.00 1.40
C PHE A 36 -1.62 -13.11 1.62
N THR A 37 -1.17 -13.24 2.86
CA THR A 37 -0.27 -14.33 3.29
C THR A 37 -0.74 -14.91 4.62
N THR A 38 -0.48 -16.20 4.80
CA THR A 38 -0.65 -16.93 6.06
C THR A 38 0.48 -16.65 7.07
N SER A 39 1.58 -16.05 6.61
CA SER A 39 2.72 -15.66 7.45
C SER A 39 2.63 -14.22 7.96
N VAL A 40 3.37 -13.92 9.04
CA VAL A 40 3.51 -12.56 9.56
C VAL A 40 4.35 -11.73 8.58
N VAL A 41 3.82 -10.58 8.16
CA VAL A 41 4.55 -9.63 7.30
C VAL A 41 5.30 -8.65 8.18
N HIS A 42 6.63 -8.71 8.15
CA HIS A 42 7.47 -7.67 8.75
C HIS A 42 7.46 -6.43 7.85
N PHE A 43 6.81 -5.37 8.32
CA PHE A 43 6.62 -4.14 7.55
C PHE A 43 7.92 -3.56 6.97
N SER A 44 9.00 -3.54 7.77
CA SER A 44 10.30 -3.01 7.32
C SER A 44 10.88 -3.79 6.13
N ALA A 45 10.86 -5.12 6.21
CA ALA A 45 11.35 -5.99 5.13
C ALA A 45 10.49 -5.85 3.87
N MET A 46 9.16 -5.92 4.01
CA MET A 46 8.20 -5.73 2.93
C MET A 46 8.38 -4.37 2.23
N LYS A 47 8.50 -3.29 3.02
CA LYS A 47 8.71 -1.93 2.51
C LYS A 47 9.96 -1.86 1.63
N ASN A 48 11.08 -2.41 2.11
CA ASN A 48 12.33 -2.41 1.35
C ASN A 48 12.21 -3.24 0.07
N THR A 49 11.59 -4.42 0.14
CA THR A 49 11.35 -5.26 -1.04
C THR A 49 10.51 -4.53 -2.09
N MET A 50 9.41 -3.88 -1.69
CA MET A 50 8.52 -3.16 -2.62
C MET A 50 9.18 -1.91 -3.19
N ALA A 51 9.92 -1.15 -2.38
CA ALA A 51 10.67 0.01 -2.85
C ALA A 51 11.74 -0.39 -3.89
N ASN A 52 12.43 -1.51 -3.66
CA ASN A 52 13.41 -2.05 -4.61
C ASN A 52 12.74 -2.56 -5.90
N LEU A 53 11.58 -3.22 -5.79
CA LEU A 53 10.85 -3.74 -6.94
C LEU A 53 10.32 -2.63 -7.86
N TRP A 54 9.76 -1.56 -7.27
CA TRP A 54 9.23 -0.43 -8.04
C TRP A 54 10.35 0.38 -8.70
N HIS A 55 11.57 0.32 -8.16
CA HIS A 55 12.75 1.07 -8.56
C HIS A 55 12.45 2.53 -9.00
N PRO A 56 11.70 3.31 -8.20
CA PRO A 56 11.14 4.58 -8.67
C PRO A 56 12.22 5.64 -8.82
N LEU A 57 12.22 6.35 -9.96
CA LEU A 57 13.17 7.44 -10.27
C LEU A 57 13.24 8.52 -9.19
N LYS A 58 12.15 8.75 -8.44
CA LYS A 58 12.04 9.78 -7.40
C LYS A 58 11.82 9.21 -5.99
N GLY A 59 11.97 7.90 -5.81
CA GLY A 59 11.60 7.22 -4.58
C GLY A 59 10.08 7.02 -4.44
N VAL A 60 9.69 6.26 -3.42
CA VAL A 60 8.30 5.92 -3.10
C VAL A 60 8.07 6.12 -1.61
N GLN A 61 6.93 6.68 -1.22
CA GLN A 61 6.56 6.84 0.20
C GLN A 61 5.57 5.74 0.56
N ILE A 62 6.02 4.77 1.35
CA ILE A 62 5.17 3.65 1.76
C ILE A 62 4.66 3.86 3.17
N SER A 63 3.35 3.91 3.33
CA SER A 63 2.66 4.12 4.61
C SER A 63 1.72 2.96 4.95
N ASN A 64 1.71 2.52 6.21
CA ASN A 64 0.74 1.54 6.70
C ASN A 64 -0.54 2.27 7.10
N ILE A 65 -1.66 1.92 6.45
CA ILE A 65 -2.97 2.56 6.67
C ILE A 65 -3.94 1.64 7.43
N GLY A 66 -3.43 0.58 8.06
CA GLY A 66 -4.21 -0.38 8.83
C GLY A 66 -4.87 -1.47 7.99
N ALA A 67 -5.51 -2.44 8.65
CA ALA A 67 -6.22 -3.56 8.01
C ALA A 67 -5.41 -4.32 6.94
N ARG A 68 -4.10 -4.49 7.16
CA ARG A 68 -3.14 -5.10 6.20
C ARG A 68 -3.06 -4.37 4.84
N ARG A 69 -3.48 -3.10 4.78
CA ARG A 69 -3.38 -2.23 3.60
C ARG A 69 -2.21 -1.27 3.73
N PHE A 70 -1.59 -0.99 2.60
CA PHE A 70 -0.42 -0.13 2.47
C PHE A 70 -0.65 0.85 1.32
N LEU A 71 -0.31 2.11 1.57
CA LEU A 71 -0.30 3.17 0.57
C LEU A 71 1.12 3.30 0.04
N PHE A 72 1.29 3.26 -1.28
CA PHE A 72 2.54 3.44 -2.01
C PHE A 72 2.51 4.75 -2.79
#